data_AF-A0A0E0AJH6-F1
#
_entry.id   AF-A0A0E0AJH6-F1
#
_cell.length_a   1.000
_cell.length_b   1.000
_cell.length_c   1.000
_cell.angle_alpha   90.00
_cell.angle_beta   90.00
_cell.angle_gamma   90.00
#
_symmetry.space_group_name_H-M   'P 1'
#
loop_
_entity.id
_entity.type
_entity.pdbx_description
1 polymer ?
#
loop_
_entity_poly.entity_id
_entity_poly.type
_entity_poly.pdbx_seq_one_letter_code
_entity_poly.pdbx_strand_id
1 'polypeptide(L)'
;MEALLRWAAELGVSDSPSAPSPSSCLGRSLLIADFPDAGGRGLAAARDLRRGELVLRAPRAALLTSDRVMDDDHRIASSVASHLPRLSSVQTLIICLLSEVGKGKSSNWYLYLSQLPSYYTILATFNDFETEALQVDEAIWVAQKALRGIRSDWEEATPLMKGLGFKPKLLMFKSWIWAFATVSSRTLHIAWDDAGCLCPIGDLFNYAAPNDDNSSTDEDRDDMMHQETNKMLDQTDFDSSEKLTDGGYEDVNEYRLYARKRYRKGEQVLLAYGTYTNLELLEHYGFLLGENPNEKIYIPLDLDLCMIGSWPRDSLYILPNGHPSFALLCALRLWTTPRNRRKALSHQIYSGSLLSVENELEILKWLVKKCKETLQQLPTTIEFDDNLLVLLCKLQNRTSCITEMNRSIFEQEFAPFFRFHGFKLDCSIHSKLPVRLLRSLERWGLAVQWRCNYKRTLTKCIVHCKSLVHELSLQQNQQ
;
A
#
# COMPACT_ATOMS: atom_id res chain seq x y z
N MET A 1 -2.53 -24.08 10.18
CA MET A 1 -1.24 -23.68 9.58
C MET A 1 -0.42 -24.88 9.12
N GLU A 2 -0.07 -25.84 9.99
CA GLU A 2 0.74 -27.01 9.58
C GLU A 2 0.20 -27.76 8.35
N ALA A 3 -1.11 -27.98 8.27
CA ALA A 3 -1.73 -28.62 7.10
C ALA A 3 -1.50 -27.83 5.79
N LEU A 4 -1.51 -26.49 5.85
CA LEU A 4 -1.20 -25.65 4.69
C LEU A 4 0.27 -25.82 4.27
N LEU A 5 1.19 -25.85 5.23
CA LEU A 5 2.62 -26.01 4.94
C LEU A 5 2.94 -27.37 4.31
N ARG A 6 2.29 -28.45 4.76
CA ARG A 6 2.42 -29.77 4.16
C ARG A 6 1.84 -29.81 2.74
N TRP A 7 0.63 -29.31 2.55
CA TRP A 7 0.01 -29.21 1.23
C TRP A 7 0.84 -28.39 0.23
N ALA A 8 1.38 -27.26 0.67
CA ALA A 8 2.25 -26.43 -0.17
C ALA A 8 3.55 -27.18 -0.54
N ALA A 9 4.12 -27.95 0.39
CA ALA A 9 5.31 -28.79 0.14
C ALA A 9 5.01 -29.91 -0.87
N GLU A 10 3.85 -30.56 -0.78
CA GLU A 10 3.37 -31.58 -1.72
C GLU A 10 3.21 -31.01 -3.15
N LEU A 11 2.85 -29.73 -3.27
CA LEU A 11 2.80 -28.99 -4.53
C LEU A 11 4.16 -28.41 -4.97
N GLY A 12 5.22 -28.68 -4.22
CA GLY A 12 6.59 -28.31 -4.54
C GLY A 12 7.04 -26.92 -4.08
N VAL A 13 6.24 -26.22 -3.28
CA VAL A 13 6.65 -24.95 -2.66
C VAL A 13 7.78 -25.21 -1.66
N SER A 14 8.82 -24.37 -1.66
CA SER A 14 9.96 -24.52 -0.76
C SER A 14 10.66 -23.20 -0.44
N ASP A 15 11.16 -23.06 0.78
CA ASP A 15 12.10 -21.99 1.18
C ASP A 15 13.58 -22.37 0.98
N SER A 16 13.83 -23.43 0.20
CA SER A 16 15.15 -23.98 -0.09
C SER A 16 15.43 -24.02 -1.58
N PRO A 17 16.69 -23.79 -2.00
CA PRO A 17 17.10 -24.02 -3.39
C PRO A 17 17.11 -25.52 -3.77
N SER A 18 17.22 -26.43 -2.79
CA SER A 18 17.15 -27.87 -3.03
C SER A 18 15.71 -28.39 -3.08
N ALA A 19 15.51 -29.66 -3.41
CA ALA A 19 14.18 -30.29 -3.41
C ALA A 19 13.46 -30.13 -2.04
N PRO A 20 12.13 -29.92 -2.05
CA PRO A 20 11.35 -29.70 -0.83
C PRO A 20 11.39 -30.92 0.10
N SER A 21 11.36 -30.68 1.42
CA SER A 21 11.03 -31.73 2.38
C SER A 21 9.53 -32.03 2.29
N PRO A 22 9.09 -33.30 2.21
CA PRO A 22 7.66 -33.62 2.20
C PRO A 22 6.95 -33.24 3.52
N SER A 23 7.69 -32.92 4.59
CA SER A 23 7.12 -32.58 5.89
C SER A 23 6.68 -31.12 6.05
N SER A 24 7.27 -30.18 5.31
CA SER A 24 6.99 -28.74 5.39
C SER A 24 7.70 -27.98 4.27
N CYS A 25 7.04 -26.96 3.70
CA CYS A 25 7.64 -26.08 2.69
C CYS A 25 8.54 -24.99 3.31
N LEU A 26 8.43 -24.75 4.62
CA LEU A 26 9.21 -23.78 5.39
C LEU A 26 10.05 -24.46 6.48
N GLY A 27 11.08 -23.77 6.95
CA GLY A 27 11.89 -24.13 8.11
C GLY A 27 13.41 -24.03 7.90
N ARG A 28 13.85 -23.81 6.65
CA ARG A 28 15.28 -23.67 6.34
C ARG A 28 15.72 -22.21 6.26
N SER A 29 14.92 -21.37 5.62
CA SER A 29 15.19 -19.95 5.40
C SER A 29 14.13 -19.09 6.08
N LEU A 30 12.88 -19.58 6.17
CA LEU A 30 11.75 -18.82 6.68
C LEU A 30 10.95 -19.60 7.73
N LEU A 31 10.30 -18.87 8.63
CA LEU A 31 9.36 -19.36 9.64
C LEU A 31 8.13 -18.45 9.66
N ILE A 32 6.95 -19.01 9.93
CA ILE A 32 5.76 -18.18 10.18
C ILE A 32 5.87 -17.56 11.59
N ALA A 33 5.66 -16.25 11.66
CA ALA A 33 5.63 -15.49 12.90
C ALA A 33 4.48 -14.47 12.89
N ASP A 34 4.21 -13.86 14.03
CA ASP A 34 3.24 -12.77 14.17
C ASP A 34 3.98 -11.48 14.55
N PHE A 35 3.68 -10.41 13.82
CA PHE A 35 4.28 -9.08 13.94
C PHE A 35 3.17 -8.04 14.15
N PRO A 36 2.62 -7.91 15.38
CA PRO A 36 1.46 -7.05 15.65
C PRO A 36 1.61 -5.60 15.16
N ASP A 37 2.83 -5.06 15.25
CA ASP A 37 3.14 -3.69 14.87
C ASP A 37 3.64 -3.55 13.41
N ALA A 38 3.73 -4.65 12.66
CA ALA A 38 4.31 -4.69 11.32
C ALA A 38 3.63 -5.73 10.39
N GLY A 39 2.32 -5.60 10.22
CA GLY A 39 1.51 -6.37 9.25
C GLY A 39 0.83 -7.62 9.80
N GLY A 40 0.99 -7.94 11.08
CA GLY A 40 0.41 -9.13 11.71
C GLY A 40 1.15 -10.40 11.30
N ARG A 41 0.43 -11.42 10.83
CA ARG A 41 1.06 -12.67 10.39
C ARG A 41 2.03 -12.41 9.23
N GLY A 42 3.27 -12.85 9.38
CA GLY A 42 4.32 -12.67 8.39
C GLY A 42 5.34 -13.82 8.37
N LEU A 43 6.47 -13.59 7.70
CA LEU A 43 7.58 -14.53 7.59
C LEU A 43 8.84 -13.97 8.26
N ALA A 44 9.38 -14.71 9.22
CA ALA A 44 10.65 -14.42 9.89
C ALA A 44 11.79 -15.23 9.28
N ALA A 45 13.00 -14.70 9.31
CA ALA A 45 14.20 -15.43 8.91
C ALA A 45 14.50 -16.57 9.90
N ALA A 46 14.58 -17.81 9.41
CA ALA A 46 14.90 -19.00 10.23
C ALA A 46 16.38 -19.04 10.66
N ARG A 47 17.22 -18.34 9.91
CA ARG A 47 18.66 -18.19 10.02
C ARG A 47 19.05 -16.85 9.40
N ASP A 48 20.33 -16.49 9.45
CA ASP A 48 20.80 -15.33 8.72
C ASP A 48 20.69 -15.55 7.20
N LEU A 49 20.20 -14.53 6.50
CA LEU A 49 19.96 -14.52 5.05
C LEU A 49 20.82 -13.43 4.40
N ARG A 50 21.37 -13.72 3.22
CA ARG A 50 22.14 -12.75 2.43
C ARG A 50 21.23 -12.01 1.44
N ARG A 51 21.61 -10.79 1.08
CA ARG A 51 20.96 -10.06 -0.02
C ARG A 51 21.04 -10.90 -1.31
N GLY A 52 19.94 -10.96 -2.05
CA GLY A 52 19.81 -11.72 -3.31
C GLY A 52 19.62 -13.23 -3.12
N GLU A 53 19.59 -13.74 -1.88
CA GLU A 53 19.39 -15.16 -1.63
C GLU A 53 17.95 -15.59 -1.93
N LEU A 54 17.76 -16.75 -2.58
CA LEU A 54 16.43 -17.34 -2.79
C LEU A 54 15.82 -17.74 -1.44
N VAL A 55 14.68 -17.13 -1.11
CA VAL A 55 13.98 -17.39 0.16
C VAL A 55 12.68 -18.16 -0.01
N LEU A 56 12.05 -18.12 -1.18
CA LEU A 56 10.88 -18.94 -1.49
C LEU A 56 10.79 -19.22 -2.98
N ARG A 57 10.39 -20.43 -3.34
CA ARG A 57 9.97 -20.83 -4.69
C ARG A 57 8.60 -21.50 -4.63
N ALA A 58 7.73 -21.16 -5.58
CA ALA A 58 6.37 -21.68 -5.70
C ALA A 58 6.11 -22.11 -7.15
N PRO A 59 6.06 -23.42 -7.44
CA PRO A 59 5.74 -23.91 -8.78
C PRO A 59 4.38 -23.43 -9.27
N ARG A 60 4.19 -23.32 -10.60
CA ARG A 60 2.89 -22.95 -11.21
C ARG A 60 1.72 -23.77 -10.67
N ALA A 61 1.96 -25.04 -10.35
CA ALA A 61 0.94 -25.95 -9.83
C ALA A 61 0.35 -25.52 -8.48
N ALA A 62 1.11 -24.76 -7.68
CA ALA A 62 0.66 -24.21 -6.40
C ALA A 62 -0.13 -22.91 -6.56
N LEU A 63 0.15 -22.13 -7.60
CA LEU A 63 -0.48 -20.82 -7.82
C LEU A 63 -1.96 -20.98 -8.14
N LEU A 64 -2.77 -20.02 -7.68
CA LEU A 64 -4.16 -19.86 -8.13
C LEU A 64 -4.17 -18.73 -9.16
N THR A 65 -4.41 -19.11 -10.42
CA THR A 65 -4.47 -18.22 -11.58
C THR A 65 -5.79 -18.43 -12.33
N SER A 66 -6.22 -17.41 -13.05
CA SER A 66 -7.47 -17.45 -13.83
C SER A 66 -7.49 -18.58 -14.84
N ASP A 67 -6.40 -18.75 -15.60
CA ASP A 67 -6.23 -19.80 -16.61
C ASP A 67 -6.32 -21.21 -16.00
N ARG A 68 -5.64 -21.46 -14.88
CA ARG A 68 -5.65 -22.78 -14.22
C ARG A 68 -7.04 -23.15 -13.72
N VAL A 69 -7.77 -22.20 -13.14
CA VAL A 69 -9.17 -22.44 -12.70
C VAL A 69 -10.09 -22.69 -13.89
N MET A 70 -9.88 -21.99 -15.01
CA MET A 70 -10.64 -22.17 -16.25
C MET A 70 -10.33 -23.49 -16.97
N ASP A 71 -9.08 -23.96 -16.91
CA ASP A 71 -8.69 -25.28 -17.41
C ASP A 71 -9.33 -26.40 -16.58
N ASP A 72 -9.37 -26.25 -15.25
CA ASP A 72 -9.99 -27.21 -14.32
C ASP A 72 -11.55 -27.21 -14.38
N ASP A 73 -12.20 -26.11 -14.77
CA ASP A 73 -13.66 -26.03 -14.93
C ASP A 73 -14.06 -25.30 -16.23
N HIS A 74 -14.25 -26.07 -17.30
CA HIS A 74 -14.68 -25.59 -18.61
C HIS A 74 -15.98 -24.77 -18.62
N ARG A 75 -16.84 -24.89 -17.60
CA ARG A 75 -18.05 -24.06 -17.51
C ARG A 75 -17.69 -22.60 -17.22
N ILE A 76 -16.67 -22.37 -16.40
CA ILE A 76 -16.16 -21.02 -16.11
C ILE A 76 -15.54 -20.46 -17.38
N ALA A 77 -14.64 -21.22 -18.02
CA ALA A 77 -13.98 -20.81 -19.27
C ALA A 77 -14.99 -20.40 -20.36
N SER A 78 -16.00 -21.25 -20.59
CA SER A 78 -17.04 -21.00 -21.59
C SER A 78 -17.89 -19.77 -21.24
N SER A 79 -18.26 -19.62 -19.96
CA SER A 79 -19.09 -18.50 -19.52
C SER A 79 -18.35 -17.17 -19.63
N VAL A 80 -17.09 -17.11 -19.19
CA VAL A 80 -16.24 -15.91 -19.30
C VAL A 80 -16.02 -15.54 -20.77
N ALA A 81 -15.72 -16.51 -21.63
CA ALA A 81 -15.50 -16.27 -23.07
C ALA A 81 -16.77 -15.74 -23.78
N SER A 82 -17.95 -16.17 -23.34
CA SER A 82 -19.25 -15.77 -23.92
C SER A 82 -19.86 -14.50 -23.30
N HIS A 83 -19.26 -13.93 -22.24
CA HIS A 83 -19.82 -12.79 -21.52
C HIS A 83 -19.71 -11.48 -22.31
N LEU A 84 -20.76 -10.66 -22.26
CA LEU A 84 -20.78 -9.32 -22.84
C LEU A 84 -21.37 -8.31 -21.84
N PRO A 85 -20.68 -7.19 -21.56
CA PRO A 85 -19.34 -6.81 -22.05
C PRO A 85 -18.24 -7.77 -21.56
N ARG A 86 -17.07 -7.76 -22.22
CA ARG A 86 -15.94 -8.60 -21.78
C ARG A 86 -15.47 -8.15 -20.40
N LEU A 87 -15.27 -9.11 -19.51
CA LEU A 87 -14.74 -8.86 -18.17
C LEU A 87 -13.27 -8.48 -18.24
N SER A 88 -12.85 -7.63 -17.30
CA SER A 88 -11.43 -7.39 -17.02
C SER A 88 -10.76 -8.65 -16.45
N SER A 89 -9.43 -8.69 -16.52
CA SER A 89 -8.62 -9.73 -15.90
C SER A 89 -8.88 -9.83 -14.39
N VAL A 90 -9.02 -8.69 -13.69
CA VAL A 90 -9.33 -8.64 -12.26
C VAL A 90 -10.70 -9.22 -11.95
N GLN A 91 -11.75 -8.84 -12.70
CA GLN A 91 -13.09 -9.44 -12.56
C GLN A 91 -13.04 -10.96 -12.78
N THR A 92 -12.27 -11.41 -13.77
CA THR A 92 -12.11 -12.83 -14.11
C THR A 92 -11.45 -13.61 -12.98
N LEU A 93 -10.35 -13.08 -12.41
CA LEU A 93 -9.68 -13.70 -11.27
C LEU A 93 -10.58 -13.72 -10.02
N ILE A 94 -11.37 -12.65 -9.77
CA ILE A 94 -12.35 -12.62 -8.67
C ILE A 94 -13.41 -13.72 -8.83
N ILE A 95 -13.93 -13.92 -10.03
CA ILE A 95 -14.90 -15.00 -10.31
C ILE A 95 -14.26 -16.38 -10.08
N CYS A 96 -13.04 -16.57 -10.56
CA CYS A 96 -12.28 -17.81 -10.34
C CYS A 96 -12.06 -18.07 -8.84
N LEU A 97 -11.62 -17.06 -8.09
CA LEU A 97 -11.44 -17.11 -6.63
C LEU A 97 -12.75 -17.48 -5.93
N LEU A 98 -13.85 -16.81 -6.24
CA LEU A 98 -15.15 -17.09 -5.63
C LEU A 98 -15.69 -18.48 -5.99
N SER A 99 -15.41 -18.97 -7.20
CA SER A 99 -15.74 -20.34 -7.61
C SER A 99 -15.01 -21.36 -6.74
N GLU A 100 -13.69 -21.21 -6.56
CA GLU A 100 -12.88 -22.08 -5.70
C GLU A 100 -13.34 -22.02 -4.23
N VAL A 101 -13.65 -20.82 -3.72
CA VAL A 101 -14.25 -20.65 -2.39
C VAL A 101 -15.59 -21.39 -2.29
N GLY A 102 -16.40 -21.38 -3.36
CA GLY A 102 -17.69 -22.07 -3.42
C GLY A 102 -17.62 -23.59 -3.39
N LYS A 103 -16.54 -24.17 -3.93
CA LYS A 103 -16.22 -25.61 -3.88
C LYS A 103 -15.90 -26.07 -2.45
N GLY A 104 -15.46 -25.18 -1.57
CA GLY A 104 -15.14 -25.50 -0.18
C GLY A 104 -14.05 -26.56 -0.10
N LYS A 105 -14.26 -27.63 0.67
CA LYS A 105 -13.28 -28.72 0.87
C LYS A 105 -12.90 -29.46 -0.42
N SER A 106 -13.70 -29.33 -1.47
CA SER A 106 -13.42 -29.94 -2.78
C SER A 106 -12.48 -29.09 -3.64
N SER A 107 -12.12 -27.87 -3.23
CA SER A 107 -11.12 -27.05 -3.92
C SER A 107 -9.71 -27.57 -3.64
N ASN A 108 -8.89 -27.63 -4.69
CA ASN A 108 -7.45 -27.93 -4.57
C ASN A 108 -6.73 -26.91 -3.67
N TRP A 109 -7.25 -25.67 -3.59
CA TRP A 109 -6.70 -24.59 -2.77
C TRP A 109 -7.42 -24.42 -1.44
N TYR A 110 -8.28 -25.35 -1.01
CA TYR A 110 -9.09 -25.19 0.21
C TYR A 110 -8.26 -24.80 1.44
N LEU A 111 -7.10 -25.45 1.63
CA LEU A 111 -6.23 -25.16 2.77
C LEU A 111 -5.68 -23.74 2.71
N TYR A 112 -5.30 -23.25 1.54
CA TYR A 112 -4.87 -21.86 1.34
C TYR A 112 -6.02 -20.87 1.57
N LEU A 113 -7.15 -21.08 0.88
CA LEU A 113 -8.32 -20.21 0.97
C LEU A 113 -8.87 -20.11 2.41
N SER A 114 -8.75 -21.17 3.20
CA SER A 114 -9.13 -21.19 4.61
C SER A 114 -8.26 -20.31 5.52
N GLN A 115 -7.04 -19.96 5.07
CA GLN A 115 -6.11 -19.12 5.83
C GLN A 115 -6.20 -17.63 5.47
N LEU A 116 -6.91 -17.28 4.39
CA LEU A 116 -7.07 -15.88 3.98
C LEU A 116 -7.79 -15.05 5.06
N PRO A 117 -7.47 -13.75 5.17
CA PRO A 117 -8.16 -12.84 6.09
C PRO A 117 -9.69 -12.86 5.91
N SER A 118 -10.42 -12.84 7.03
CA SER A 118 -11.89 -12.80 7.01
C SER A 118 -12.47 -11.40 6.74
N TYR A 119 -11.63 -10.37 6.82
CA TYR A 119 -11.95 -8.98 6.50
C TYR A 119 -10.68 -8.24 6.14
N TYR A 120 -10.84 -7.09 5.48
CA TYR A 120 -9.78 -6.18 5.09
C TYR A 120 -10.17 -4.76 5.48
N THR A 121 -9.19 -3.86 5.39
CA THR A 121 -9.28 -2.44 5.74
C THR A 121 -8.91 -1.55 4.56
N ILE A 122 -9.07 -2.04 3.32
CA ILE A 122 -8.89 -1.22 2.11
C ILE A 122 -9.92 -0.09 2.05
N LEU A 123 -9.60 1.03 1.39
CA LEU A 123 -10.50 2.20 1.30
C LEU A 123 -11.93 1.85 0.87
N ALA A 124 -12.10 0.92 -0.07
CA ALA A 124 -13.43 0.52 -0.53
C ALA A 124 -14.31 -0.09 0.58
N THR A 125 -13.70 -0.60 1.66
CA THR A 125 -14.44 -1.15 2.81
C THR A 125 -14.89 -0.08 3.80
N PHE A 126 -14.50 1.18 3.59
CA PHE A 126 -14.87 2.28 4.45
C PHE A 126 -16.35 2.59 4.28
N ASN A 127 -17.03 2.86 5.39
CA ASN A 127 -18.36 3.44 5.36
C ASN A 127 -18.29 4.97 5.25
N ASP A 128 -19.44 5.63 5.10
CA ASP A 128 -19.51 7.08 4.92
C ASP A 128 -18.83 7.84 6.07
N PHE A 129 -19.00 7.42 7.32
CA PHE A 129 -18.33 8.07 8.46
C PHE A 129 -16.81 7.97 8.37
N GLU A 130 -16.28 6.77 8.09
CA GLU A 130 -14.84 6.53 7.99
C GLU A 130 -14.23 7.25 6.78
N THR A 131 -14.99 7.38 5.69
CA THR A 131 -14.57 8.08 4.47
C THR A 131 -14.48 9.58 4.72
N GLU A 132 -15.52 10.20 5.28
CA GLU A 132 -15.54 11.63 5.63
C GLU A 132 -14.49 11.98 6.70
N ALA A 133 -14.11 11.00 7.54
CA ALA A 133 -13.04 11.19 8.51
C ALA A 133 -11.65 11.44 7.89
N LEU A 134 -11.45 11.21 6.58
CA LEU A 134 -10.22 11.60 5.86
C LEU A 134 -10.04 13.12 5.76
N GLN A 135 -11.13 13.91 5.82
CA GLN A 135 -11.17 15.38 5.81
C GLN A 135 -10.58 16.11 4.59
N VAL A 136 -9.87 15.42 3.70
CA VAL A 136 -9.27 15.98 2.48
C VAL A 136 -10.11 15.52 1.29
N ASP A 137 -10.64 16.47 0.51
CA ASP A 137 -11.58 16.22 -0.60
C ASP A 137 -11.03 15.21 -1.62
N GLU A 138 -9.76 15.30 -1.99
CA GLU A 138 -9.12 14.35 -2.90
C GLU A 138 -9.11 12.92 -2.32
N ALA A 139 -8.81 12.76 -1.03
CA ALA A 139 -8.79 11.44 -0.39
C ALA A 139 -10.19 10.85 -0.23
N ILE A 140 -11.17 11.68 0.13
CA ILE A 140 -12.59 11.32 0.16
C ILE A 140 -13.04 10.85 -1.23
N TRP A 141 -12.68 11.62 -2.27
CA TRP A 141 -13.03 11.29 -3.64
C TRP A 141 -12.40 9.96 -4.10
N VAL A 142 -11.14 9.69 -3.76
CA VAL A 142 -10.46 8.42 -4.05
C VAL A 142 -11.23 7.25 -3.42
N ALA A 143 -11.55 7.33 -2.13
CA ALA A 143 -12.31 6.28 -1.43
C ALA A 143 -13.68 6.03 -2.06
N GLN A 144 -14.43 7.09 -2.34
CA GLN A 144 -15.74 6.99 -2.98
C GLN A 144 -15.66 6.45 -4.41
N LYS A 145 -14.64 6.86 -5.19
CA LYS A 145 -14.41 6.37 -6.55
C LYS A 145 -14.08 4.88 -6.53
N ALA A 146 -13.21 4.42 -5.64
CA ALA A 146 -12.87 3.01 -5.49
C ALA A 146 -14.11 2.16 -5.21
N LEU A 147 -14.95 2.57 -4.24
CA LEU A 147 -16.19 1.86 -3.91
C LEU A 147 -17.18 1.83 -5.09
N ARG A 148 -17.35 2.94 -5.82
CA ARG A 148 -18.21 2.99 -7.01
C ARG A 148 -17.71 2.06 -8.12
N GLY A 149 -16.42 2.04 -8.39
CA GLY A 149 -15.81 1.14 -9.38
C GLY A 149 -16.06 -0.33 -9.05
N ILE A 150 -15.73 -0.74 -7.82
CA ILE A 150 -15.93 -2.13 -7.36
C ILE A 150 -17.41 -2.54 -7.39
N ARG A 151 -18.33 -1.59 -7.14
CA ARG A 151 -19.77 -1.84 -7.27
C ARG A 151 -20.19 -2.04 -8.72
N SER A 152 -19.70 -1.21 -9.64
CA SER A 152 -19.95 -1.40 -11.08
C SER A 152 -19.46 -2.77 -11.53
N ASP A 153 -18.23 -3.14 -11.16
CA ASP A 153 -17.65 -4.44 -11.52
C ASP A 153 -18.46 -5.62 -11.01
N TRP A 154 -19.00 -5.51 -9.79
CA TRP A 154 -19.88 -6.53 -9.20
C TRP A 154 -21.21 -6.64 -9.96
N GLU A 155 -21.83 -5.52 -10.29
CA GLU A 155 -23.10 -5.48 -11.02
C GLU A 155 -22.94 -6.11 -12.42
N GLU A 156 -21.83 -5.83 -13.10
CA GLU A 156 -21.48 -6.40 -14.40
C GLU A 156 -21.19 -7.91 -14.35
N ALA A 157 -20.50 -8.38 -13.31
CA ALA A 157 -20.14 -9.80 -13.16
C ALA A 157 -21.30 -10.67 -12.61
N THR A 158 -22.27 -10.06 -11.94
CA THR A 158 -23.36 -10.78 -11.25
C THR A 158 -24.20 -11.68 -12.16
N PRO A 159 -24.62 -11.26 -13.39
CA PRO A 159 -25.37 -12.13 -14.30
C PRO A 159 -24.61 -13.43 -14.63
N LEU A 160 -23.31 -13.33 -14.91
CA LEU A 160 -22.46 -14.48 -15.18
C LEU A 160 -22.33 -15.39 -13.95
N MET A 161 -22.06 -14.83 -12.77
CA MET A 161 -21.97 -15.63 -11.54
C MET A 161 -23.28 -16.36 -11.21
N LYS A 162 -24.43 -15.75 -11.52
CA LYS A 162 -25.75 -16.40 -11.42
C LYS A 162 -25.89 -17.54 -12.42
N GLY A 163 -25.48 -17.32 -13.68
CA GLY A 163 -25.47 -18.34 -14.72
C GLY A 163 -24.59 -19.56 -14.38
N LEU A 164 -23.48 -19.32 -13.68
CA LEU A 164 -22.59 -20.36 -13.14
C LEU A 164 -23.14 -21.07 -11.89
N GLY A 165 -24.31 -20.66 -11.37
CA GLY A 165 -24.94 -21.29 -10.21
C GLY A 165 -24.25 -20.99 -8.88
N PHE A 166 -23.62 -19.82 -8.74
CA PHE A 166 -22.98 -19.44 -7.47
C PHE A 166 -24.02 -19.38 -6.34
N LYS A 167 -23.63 -19.86 -5.15
CA LYS A 167 -24.49 -19.83 -3.95
C LYS A 167 -24.88 -18.37 -3.63
N PRO A 168 -26.11 -18.10 -3.12
CA PRO A 168 -26.58 -16.74 -2.84
C PRO A 168 -25.62 -15.89 -1.99
N LYS A 169 -24.91 -16.52 -1.03
CA LYS A 169 -23.91 -15.84 -0.20
C LYS A 169 -22.74 -15.29 -1.01
N LEU A 170 -22.31 -15.96 -2.08
CA LEU A 170 -21.19 -15.54 -2.94
C LEU A 170 -21.61 -14.46 -3.94
N LEU A 171 -22.90 -14.37 -4.25
CA LEU A 171 -23.47 -13.31 -5.10
C LEU A 171 -23.62 -11.97 -4.37
N MET A 172 -23.47 -11.92 -3.04
CA MET A 172 -23.59 -10.69 -2.28
C MET A 172 -22.42 -9.74 -2.58
N PHE A 173 -22.70 -8.43 -2.64
CA PHE A 173 -21.66 -7.40 -2.78
C PHE A 173 -20.55 -7.50 -1.72
N LYS A 174 -20.87 -7.91 -0.49
CA LYS A 174 -19.87 -8.12 0.57
C LYS A 174 -18.85 -9.23 0.26
N SER A 175 -19.25 -10.22 -0.54
CA SER A 175 -18.38 -11.33 -0.94
C SER A 175 -17.49 -10.89 -2.10
N TRP A 176 -18.05 -10.08 -3.00
CA TRP A 176 -17.29 -9.42 -4.06
C TRP A 176 -16.21 -8.49 -3.51
N ILE A 177 -16.56 -7.59 -2.58
CA ILE A 177 -15.56 -6.68 -1.99
C ILE A 177 -14.46 -7.43 -1.22
N TRP A 178 -14.79 -8.54 -0.56
CA TRP A 178 -13.79 -9.40 0.09
C TRP A 178 -12.86 -10.05 -0.94
N ALA A 179 -13.40 -10.53 -2.06
CA ALA A 179 -12.62 -11.14 -3.13
C ALA A 179 -11.75 -10.10 -3.85
N PHE A 180 -12.29 -8.91 -4.14
CA PHE A 180 -11.53 -7.78 -4.66
C PHE A 180 -10.39 -7.40 -3.72
N ALA A 181 -10.66 -7.24 -2.42
CA ALA A 181 -9.62 -6.92 -1.45
C ALA A 181 -8.55 -8.01 -1.36
N THR A 182 -8.93 -9.28 -1.48
CA THR A 182 -7.98 -10.40 -1.56
C THR A 182 -7.11 -10.27 -2.81
N VAL A 183 -7.70 -10.05 -3.99
CA VAL A 183 -6.95 -9.90 -5.24
C VAL A 183 -6.04 -8.67 -5.19
N SER A 184 -6.58 -7.50 -4.87
CA SER A 184 -5.83 -6.24 -4.85
C SER A 184 -4.66 -6.21 -3.85
N SER A 185 -4.74 -6.96 -2.74
CA SER A 185 -3.73 -6.91 -1.68
C SER A 185 -2.72 -8.06 -1.69
N ARG A 186 -2.96 -9.13 -2.47
CA ARG A 186 -2.20 -10.39 -2.38
C ARG A 186 -1.73 -10.95 -3.71
N THR A 187 -2.16 -10.41 -4.85
CA THR A 187 -1.68 -10.96 -6.11
C THR A 187 -0.22 -10.58 -6.37
N LEU A 188 0.52 -11.55 -6.88
CA LEU A 188 1.87 -11.35 -7.39
C LEU A 188 1.81 -11.23 -8.91
N HIS A 189 2.64 -10.36 -9.47
CA HIS A 189 2.65 -10.10 -10.91
C HIS A 189 3.10 -11.34 -11.71
N ILE A 190 2.36 -11.65 -12.77
CA ILE A 190 2.72 -12.65 -13.81
C ILE A 190 2.53 -12.01 -15.20
N ALA A 191 3.34 -12.40 -16.17
CA ALA A 191 3.43 -11.70 -17.45
C ALA A 191 2.21 -11.89 -18.39
N TRP A 192 1.38 -12.92 -18.16
CA TRP A 192 0.28 -13.28 -19.06
C TRP A 192 -1.12 -12.96 -18.51
N ASP A 193 -1.22 -12.43 -17.30
CA ASP A 193 -2.49 -12.03 -16.69
C ASP A 193 -2.29 -10.76 -15.86
N ASP A 194 -2.90 -9.65 -16.29
CA ASP A 194 -2.81 -8.35 -15.63
C ASP A 194 -3.33 -8.38 -14.18
N ALA A 195 -4.20 -9.33 -13.82
CA ALA A 195 -4.66 -9.50 -12.44
C ALA A 195 -3.61 -10.11 -11.52
N GLY A 196 -2.57 -10.74 -12.10
CA GLY A 196 -1.57 -11.48 -11.36
C GLY A 196 -2.04 -12.88 -10.93
N CYS A 197 -1.37 -13.43 -9.93
CA CYS A 197 -1.69 -14.74 -9.35
C CYS A 197 -1.74 -14.67 -7.83
N LEU A 198 -2.55 -15.51 -7.20
CA LEU A 198 -2.44 -15.75 -5.77
C LEU A 198 -1.40 -16.84 -5.53
N CYS A 199 -0.38 -16.54 -4.74
CA CYS A 199 0.74 -17.42 -4.45
C CYS A 199 0.68 -17.89 -3.00
N PRO A 200 0.16 -19.12 -2.73
CA PRO A 200 0.13 -19.64 -1.37
C PRO A 200 1.51 -19.62 -0.73
N ILE A 201 1.60 -19.17 0.52
CA ILE A 201 2.85 -18.91 1.27
C ILE A 201 3.60 -17.67 0.78
N GLY A 202 3.68 -17.44 -0.53
CA GLY A 202 4.32 -16.24 -1.10
C GLY A 202 3.59 -14.94 -0.78
N ASP A 203 2.28 -14.99 -0.52
CA ASP A 203 1.46 -13.84 -0.11
C ASP A 203 1.42 -13.60 1.42
N LEU A 204 2.28 -14.30 2.17
CA LEU A 204 2.47 -14.10 3.62
C LEU A 204 3.61 -13.11 3.93
N PHE A 205 4.42 -12.72 2.95
CA PHE A 205 5.36 -11.63 3.15
C PHE A 205 4.59 -10.34 3.42
N ASN A 206 5.15 -9.48 4.28
CA ASN A 206 4.63 -8.14 4.52
C ASN A 206 5.44 -7.10 3.75
N TYR A 207 4.94 -5.87 3.72
CA TYR A 207 5.51 -4.78 2.93
C TYR A 207 6.61 -4.02 3.68
N ALA A 208 7.67 -3.69 2.96
CA ALA A 208 8.57 -2.59 3.30
C ALA A 208 8.69 -1.67 2.08
N ALA A 209 8.52 -0.37 2.28
CA ALA A 209 8.77 0.60 1.23
C ALA A 209 10.18 0.41 0.64
N PRO A 210 10.33 0.47 -0.70
CA PRO A 210 11.63 0.61 -1.29
C PRO A 210 12.19 1.99 -0.91
N ASN A 211 13.47 2.04 -0.54
CA ASN A 211 14.20 3.29 -0.33
C ASN A 211 14.98 3.58 -1.62
N ASP A 212 15.11 4.86 -1.98
CA ASP A 212 15.95 5.30 -3.11
C ASP A 212 17.45 5.02 -2.87
N ASP A 213 17.85 4.77 -1.62
CA ASP A 213 19.22 4.46 -1.18
C ASP A 213 19.67 3.02 -1.51
N ASN A 214 19.39 2.55 -2.74
CA ASN A 214 20.09 1.39 -3.30
C ASN A 214 21.55 1.74 -3.71
N SER A 215 22.04 2.96 -3.46
CA SER A 215 23.48 3.24 -3.47
C SER A 215 24.12 2.70 -2.20
N SER A 216 24.58 1.45 -2.27
CA SER A 216 25.67 0.88 -1.45
C SER A 216 25.92 1.59 -0.12
N THR A 217 25.12 1.31 0.90
CA THR A 217 25.52 1.69 2.26
C THR A 217 26.84 1.00 2.57
N ASP A 218 27.78 1.77 3.13
CA ASP A 218 29.19 1.43 3.33
C ASP A 218 29.48 0.20 4.22
N GLU A 219 28.47 -0.58 4.62
CA GLU A 219 28.63 -1.83 5.37
C GLU A 219 29.11 -3.01 4.49
N ASP A 220 29.01 -2.92 3.16
CA ASP A 220 29.47 -3.98 2.25
C ASP A 220 30.92 -3.77 1.73
N ARG A 221 31.63 -2.70 2.14
CA ARG A 221 33.02 -2.45 1.69
C ARG A 221 34.06 -3.34 2.39
N ASP A 222 33.78 -3.84 3.58
CA ASP A 222 34.76 -4.64 4.35
C ASP A 222 34.87 -6.10 3.87
N ASP A 223 33.87 -6.64 3.17
CA ASP A 223 33.86 -8.04 2.70
C ASP A 223 34.48 -8.22 1.29
N MET A 224 34.64 -7.16 0.49
CA MET A 224 35.21 -7.28 -0.88
C MET A 224 36.73 -7.36 -0.94
N MET A 225 37.47 -7.14 0.16
CA MET A 225 38.94 -7.22 0.15
C MET A 225 39.53 -8.63 0.38
N HIS A 226 38.71 -9.67 0.59
CA HIS A 226 39.20 -11.01 0.94
C HIS A 226 38.80 -12.15 0.00
N GLN A 227 38.38 -11.87 -1.25
CA GLN A 227 38.09 -12.92 -2.23
C GLN A 227 38.67 -12.71 -3.64
N GLU A 228 39.72 -11.91 -3.80
CA GLU A 228 40.58 -12.02 -4.98
C GLU A 228 41.69 -13.05 -4.73
N THR A 229 41.35 -14.33 -4.84
CA THR A 229 42.28 -15.35 -5.36
C THR A 229 41.53 -16.66 -5.57
N ASN A 230 41.52 -17.10 -6.84
CA ASN A 230 41.15 -18.43 -7.33
C ASN A 230 39.65 -18.76 -7.43
N LYS A 231 39.06 -18.43 -8.59
CA LYS A 231 38.68 -19.45 -9.60
C LYS A 231 38.12 -18.78 -10.85
N MET A 232 38.92 -18.79 -11.92
CA MET A 232 38.41 -18.73 -13.28
C MET A 232 37.63 -20.01 -13.56
N LEU A 233 36.39 -19.90 -14.04
CA LEU A 233 35.75 -20.74 -15.07
C LEU A 233 34.24 -20.38 -15.19
N ASP A 234 33.81 -20.29 -16.44
CA ASP A 234 32.46 -20.08 -17.01
C ASP A 234 31.84 -18.68 -17.00
N GLN A 235 32.13 -17.97 -18.10
CA GLN A 235 31.37 -16.86 -18.64
C GLN A 235 30.10 -17.41 -19.31
N THR A 236 28.95 -17.19 -18.69
CA THR A 236 27.68 -17.06 -19.40
C THR A 236 27.06 -15.74 -18.99
N ASP A 237 26.85 -14.88 -19.99
CA ASP A 237 26.18 -13.59 -19.90
C ASP A 237 24.94 -13.66 -19.01
N PHE A 238 25.06 -13.17 -17.77
CA PHE A 238 23.91 -12.89 -16.92
C PHE A 238 23.75 -11.38 -16.90
N ASP A 239 22.76 -10.94 -17.68
CA ASP A 239 22.30 -9.58 -17.84
C ASP A 239 22.18 -8.90 -16.46
N SER A 240 23.19 -8.11 -16.12
CA SER A 240 23.28 -7.34 -14.89
C SER A 240 22.39 -6.10 -14.99
N SER A 241 21.12 -6.30 -15.34
CA SER A 241 20.06 -5.46 -14.80
C SER A 241 19.83 -5.97 -13.40
N GLU A 242 20.21 -5.19 -12.39
CA GLU A 242 19.82 -5.44 -11.01
C GLU A 242 18.32 -5.75 -11.00
N LYS A 243 17.93 -6.98 -10.66
CA LYS A 243 16.52 -7.33 -10.48
C LYS A 243 15.95 -6.37 -9.44
N LEU A 244 15.27 -5.32 -9.91
CA LEU A 244 14.61 -4.31 -9.09
C LEU A 244 13.44 -4.90 -8.29
N THR A 245 13.11 -6.16 -8.53
CA THR A 245 12.03 -6.90 -7.89
C THR A 245 12.61 -7.99 -7.01
N ASP A 246 12.13 -8.06 -5.78
CA ASP A 246 12.40 -9.15 -4.83
C ASP A 246 11.57 -10.41 -5.14
N GLY A 247 10.92 -10.44 -6.30
CA GLY A 247 10.15 -11.56 -6.79
C GLY A 247 9.86 -11.52 -8.27
N GLY A 248 9.65 -12.68 -8.88
CA GLY A 248 9.20 -12.79 -10.26
C GLY A 248 8.88 -14.22 -10.66
N TYR A 249 8.05 -14.36 -11.70
CA TYR A 249 7.82 -15.64 -12.35
C TYR A 249 8.93 -15.92 -13.36
N GLU A 250 9.70 -16.97 -13.15
CA GLU A 250 10.89 -17.28 -13.96
C GLU A 250 10.62 -18.42 -14.96
N ASP A 251 11.46 -18.54 -15.99
CA ASP A 251 11.36 -19.52 -17.10
C ASP A 251 11.35 -21.00 -16.64
N VAL A 252 11.66 -21.24 -15.36
CA VAL A 252 11.59 -22.56 -14.71
C VAL A 252 10.16 -22.92 -14.27
N ASN A 253 9.15 -22.19 -14.73
CA ASN A 253 7.73 -22.41 -14.44
C ASN A 253 7.39 -22.37 -12.93
N GLU A 254 8.09 -21.49 -12.21
CA GLU A 254 7.90 -21.23 -10.78
C GLU A 254 8.08 -19.75 -10.46
N TYR A 255 7.31 -19.29 -9.47
CA TYR A 255 7.50 -17.98 -8.84
C TYR A 255 8.66 -18.07 -7.87
N ARG A 256 9.61 -17.13 -7.93
CA ARG A 256 10.73 -17.06 -6.99
C ARG A 256 10.74 -15.73 -6.26
N LEU A 257 11.06 -15.77 -4.97
CA LEU A 257 11.20 -14.62 -4.08
C LEU A 257 12.59 -14.62 -3.45
N TYR A 258 13.20 -13.45 -3.35
CA TYR A 258 14.58 -13.25 -2.95
C TYR A 258 14.69 -12.28 -1.77
N ALA A 259 15.69 -12.46 -0.92
CA ALA A 259 15.97 -11.56 0.19
C ALA A 259 16.48 -10.19 -0.34
N ARG A 260 15.74 -9.12 -0.06
CA ARG A 260 16.06 -7.76 -0.53
C ARG A 260 17.29 -7.15 0.14
N LYS A 261 17.58 -7.56 1.37
CA LYS A 261 18.73 -7.14 2.18
C LYS A 261 19.25 -8.31 3.02
N ARG A 262 20.31 -8.07 3.80
CA ARG A 262 20.72 -9.03 4.85
C ARG A 262 19.64 -9.06 5.94
N TYR A 263 19.23 -10.24 6.38
CA TYR A 263 18.31 -10.44 7.50
C TYR A 263 18.97 -11.28 8.58
N ARG A 264 18.83 -10.87 9.85
CA ARG A 264 19.26 -11.71 10.98
C ARG A 264 18.19 -12.73 11.32
N LYS A 265 18.57 -13.87 11.88
CA LYS A 265 17.63 -14.85 12.42
C LYS A 265 16.59 -14.18 13.33
N GLY A 266 15.31 -14.43 13.05
CA GLY A 266 14.16 -13.86 13.76
C GLY A 266 13.67 -12.51 13.21
N GLU A 267 14.43 -11.85 12.34
CA GLU A 267 13.99 -10.62 11.67
C GLU A 267 12.87 -10.92 10.66
N GLN A 268 11.90 -10.01 10.54
CA GLN A 268 10.86 -10.14 9.53
C GLN A 268 11.45 -9.95 8.13
N VAL A 269 11.19 -10.90 7.24
CA VAL A 269 11.53 -10.79 5.82
C VAL A 269 10.37 -10.09 5.12
N LEU A 270 10.67 -8.98 4.45
CA LEU A 270 9.69 -8.07 3.85
C LEU A 270 9.94 -7.93 2.36
N LEU A 271 8.87 -7.72 1.58
CA LEU A 271 8.94 -7.43 0.14
C LEU A 271 8.59 -5.95 -0.16
N ALA A 272 8.99 -5.46 -1.33
CA ALA A 272 8.58 -4.19 -1.93
C ALA A 272 7.55 -4.48 -3.01
N TYR A 273 6.28 -4.27 -2.70
CA TYR A 273 5.18 -4.44 -3.66
C TYR A 273 5.18 -3.39 -4.78
N GLY A 274 5.86 -2.26 -4.55
CA GLY A 274 5.89 -1.09 -5.41
C GLY A 274 6.17 0.17 -4.60
N THR A 275 6.31 1.30 -5.29
CA THR A 275 6.42 2.63 -4.67
C THR A 275 5.02 3.21 -4.49
N TYR A 276 4.53 3.24 -3.26
CA TYR A 276 3.18 3.71 -2.94
C TYR A 276 3.19 4.83 -1.92
N THR A 277 2.32 5.82 -2.13
CA THR A 277 1.87 6.78 -1.10
C THR A 277 1.05 6.04 -0.04
N ASN A 278 0.86 6.65 1.14
CA ASN A 278 0.01 6.03 2.15
C ASN A 278 -1.46 5.97 1.72
N LEU A 279 -1.93 6.88 0.85
CA LEU A 279 -3.29 6.80 0.34
C LEU A 279 -3.48 5.58 -0.57
N GLU A 280 -2.51 5.30 -1.44
CA GLU A 280 -2.51 4.11 -2.31
C GLU A 280 -2.33 2.81 -1.50
N LEU A 281 -1.49 2.82 -0.45
CA LEU A 281 -1.37 1.68 0.46
C LEU A 281 -2.70 1.38 1.16
N LEU A 282 -3.41 2.43 1.58
CA LEU A 282 -4.74 2.29 2.17
C LEU A 282 -5.78 1.85 1.12
N GLU A 283 -5.66 2.30 -0.12
CA GLU A 283 -6.55 1.92 -1.23
C GLU A 283 -6.44 0.44 -1.58
N HIS A 284 -5.22 -0.08 -1.72
CA HIS A 284 -4.99 -1.41 -2.27
C HIS A 284 -4.72 -2.49 -1.20
N TYR A 285 -4.11 -2.12 -0.08
CA TYR A 285 -3.64 -3.08 0.94
C TYR A 285 -4.27 -2.89 2.31
N GLY A 286 -4.80 -1.70 2.61
CA GLY A 286 -5.55 -1.42 3.82
C GLY A 286 -4.70 -1.12 5.05
N PHE A 287 -3.49 -0.59 4.86
CA PHE A 287 -2.62 -0.16 5.97
C PHE A 287 -1.88 1.13 5.61
N LEU A 288 -1.22 1.72 6.59
CA LEU A 288 -0.38 2.91 6.47
C LEU A 288 1.01 2.61 7.04
N LEU A 289 2.04 3.22 6.47
CA LEU A 289 3.35 3.26 7.11
C LEU A 289 3.47 4.48 8.03
N GLY A 290 4.11 4.29 9.19
CA GLY A 290 4.41 5.40 10.11
C GLY A 290 5.30 6.45 9.47
N GLU A 291 6.40 6.01 8.85
CA GLU A 291 7.26 6.83 8.00
C GLU A 291 7.32 6.20 6.61
N ASN A 292 6.64 6.83 5.64
CA ASN A 292 6.66 6.39 4.25
C ASN A 292 7.61 7.29 3.45
N PRO A 293 8.76 6.78 2.95
CA PRO A 293 9.68 7.58 2.13
C PRO A 293 9.06 7.99 0.79
N ASN A 294 8.08 7.21 0.29
CA ASN A 294 7.41 7.43 -0.99
C ASN A 294 6.13 8.27 -0.88
N GLU A 295 5.89 8.90 0.27
CA GLU A 295 4.71 9.75 0.46
C GLU A 295 4.70 10.94 -0.50
N LYS A 296 3.53 11.25 -1.05
CA LYS A 296 3.30 12.44 -1.87
C LYS A 296 2.07 13.15 -1.37
N ILE A 297 2.25 14.36 -0.85
CA ILE A 297 1.16 15.18 -0.34
C ILE A 297 0.81 16.26 -1.35
N TYR A 298 -0.43 16.24 -1.82
CA TYR A 298 -0.96 17.23 -2.76
C TYR A 298 -1.65 18.36 -2.01
N ILE A 299 -1.40 19.59 -2.46
CA ILE A 299 -2.12 20.77 -2.01
C ILE A 299 -3.06 21.24 -3.13
N PRO A 300 -4.20 21.88 -2.81
CA PRO A 300 -5.06 22.45 -3.84
C PRO A 300 -4.29 23.49 -4.66
N LEU A 301 -4.14 23.27 -5.96
CA LEU A 301 -3.45 24.20 -6.87
C LEU A 301 -4.45 24.91 -7.79
N ASP A 302 -4.21 26.19 -8.05
CA ASP A 302 -5.02 26.97 -8.99
C ASP A 302 -4.88 26.39 -10.42
N LEU A 303 -5.97 26.45 -11.19
CA LEU A 303 -6.03 25.93 -12.57
C LEU A 303 -4.92 26.51 -13.44
N ASP A 304 -4.66 27.82 -13.33
CA ASP A 304 -3.62 28.49 -14.11
C ASP A 304 -2.23 27.90 -13.84
N LEU A 305 -1.91 27.60 -12.58
CA LEU A 305 -0.62 27.01 -12.21
C LEU A 305 -0.48 25.59 -12.76
N CYS A 306 -1.57 24.81 -12.73
CA CYS A 306 -1.59 23.46 -13.30
C CYS A 306 -1.39 23.46 -14.83
N MET A 307 -1.78 24.54 -15.52
CA MET A 307 -1.72 24.64 -16.99
C MET A 307 -0.45 25.32 -17.53
N ILE A 308 0.39 25.90 -16.67
CA ILE A 308 1.54 26.71 -17.10
C ILE A 308 2.79 25.87 -17.41
N GLY A 309 2.95 24.72 -16.75
CA GLY A 309 4.07 23.80 -16.97
C GLY A 309 3.74 22.66 -17.92
N SER A 310 4.78 21.94 -18.36
CA SER A 310 4.64 20.64 -19.04
C SER A 310 4.51 19.46 -18.08
N TRP A 311 4.49 19.73 -16.77
CA TRP A 311 4.48 18.69 -15.74
C TRP A 311 3.06 18.17 -15.49
N PRO A 312 2.86 16.85 -15.41
CA PRO A 312 1.60 16.27 -14.97
C PRO A 312 1.24 16.72 -13.55
N ARG A 313 -0.06 16.78 -13.23
CA ARG A 313 -0.55 17.20 -11.90
C ARG A 313 0.00 16.34 -10.77
N ASP A 314 0.16 15.04 -11.02
CA ASP A 314 0.67 14.07 -10.06
C ASP A 314 2.19 14.22 -9.80
N SER A 315 2.87 15.09 -10.55
CA SER A 315 4.25 15.49 -10.27
C SER A 315 4.35 16.70 -9.34
N LEU A 316 3.23 17.36 -9.01
CA LEU A 316 3.19 18.61 -8.23
C LEU A 316 2.80 18.32 -6.78
N TYR A 317 3.73 17.80 -6.00
CA TYR A 317 3.50 17.38 -4.60
C TYR A 317 4.58 17.89 -3.64
N ILE A 318 4.34 17.66 -2.35
CA ILE A 318 5.25 17.86 -1.22
C ILE A 318 5.71 16.49 -0.71
N LEU A 319 7.03 16.35 -0.52
CA LEU A 319 7.70 15.15 -0.02
C LEU A 319 7.52 14.98 1.51
N PRO A 320 7.74 13.78 2.07
CA PRO A 320 7.50 13.51 3.49
C PRO A 320 8.41 14.32 4.45
N ASN A 321 9.55 14.80 3.96
CA ASN A 321 10.44 15.71 4.67
C ASN A 321 10.00 17.19 4.61
N GLY A 322 8.91 17.50 3.90
CA GLY A 322 8.39 18.84 3.69
C GLY A 322 8.95 19.56 2.46
N HIS A 323 9.87 18.95 1.70
CA HIS A 323 10.42 19.59 0.51
C HIS A 323 9.38 19.58 -0.62
N PRO A 324 9.14 20.71 -1.31
CA PRO A 324 8.37 20.70 -2.54
C PRO A 324 9.10 19.87 -3.60
N SER A 325 8.35 19.11 -4.40
CA SER A 325 8.91 18.39 -5.55
C SER A 325 9.58 19.34 -6.54
N PHE A 326 10.57 18.83 -7.27
CA PHE A 326 11.27 19.59 -8.31
C PHE A 326 10.31 20.21 -9.34
N ALA A 327 9.32 19.43 -9.78
CA ALA A 327 8.31 19.90 -10.73
C ALA A 327 7.43 21.01 -10.14
N LEU A 328 7.05 20.92 -8.86
CA LEU A 328 6.29 21.98 -8.18
C LEU A 328 7.10 23.28 -8.09
N LEU A 329 8.39 23.21 -7.74
CA LEU A 329 9.27 24.39 -7.73
C LEU A 329 9.41 25.00 -9.13
N CYS A 330 9.64 24.18 -10.15
CA CYS A 330 9.72 24.65 -11.54
C CYS A 330 8.42 25.32 -12.00
N ALA A 331 7.26 24.72 -11.69
CA ALA A 331 5.97 25.27 -12.03
C ALA A 331 5.74 26.63 -11.36
N LEU A 332 6.10 26.77 -10.08
CA LEU A 332 5.97 28.02 -9.33
C LEU A 332 6.90 29.13 -9.83
N ARG A 333 8.16 28.80 -10.14
CA ARG A 333 9.13 29.74 -10.76
C ARG A 333 8.61 30.27 -12.09
N LEU A 334 8.06 29.38 -12.92
CA LEU A 334 7.50 29.75 -14.22
C LEU A 334 6.21 30.57 -14.07
N TRP A 335 5.37 30.23 -13.10
CA TRP A 335 4.12 30.91 -12.80
C TRP A 335 4.34 32.37 -12.39
N THR A 336 5.28 32.61 -11.47
CA THR A 336 5.69 33.94 -11.00
C THR A 336 6.49 34.74 -12.03
N THR A 337 7.05 34.09 -13.05
CA THR A 337 7.77 34.78 -14.15
C THR A 337 6.78 35.50 -15.10
N PRO A 338 7.02 36.77 -15.46
CA PRO A 338 6.21 37.50 -16.46
C PRO A 338 6.09 36.76 -17.79
N ARG A 339 4.90 36.74 -18.39
CA ARG A 339 4.58 35.94 -19.60
C ARG A 339 5.56 36.15 -20.76
N ASN A 340 6.02 37.39 -20.97
CA ASN A 340 6.97 37.74 -22.04
C ASN A 340 8.40 37.23 -21.80
N ARG A 341 8.75 36.83 -20.57
CA ARG A 341 10.08 36.30 -20.21
C ARG A 341 10.12 34.79 -20.01
N ARG A 342 8.97 34.14 -19.83
CA ARG A 342 8.87 32.70 -19.57
C ARG A 342 9.71 31.86 -20.54
N LYS A 343 9.52 32.03 -21.85
CA LYS A 343 10.25 31.25 -22.88
C LYS A 343 11.77 31.41 -22.78
N ALA A 344 12.26 32.61 -22.46
CA ALA A 344 13.70 32.86 -22.35
C ALA A 344 14.31 32.21 -21.11
N LEU A 345 13.54 32.15 -20.01
CA LEU A 345 14.00 31.65 -18.71
C LEU A 345 13.67 30.18 -18.46
N SER A 346 12.80 29.55 -19.27
CA SER A 346 12.36 28.15 -19.08
C SER A 346 13.52 27.16 -18.96
N HIS A 347 14.59 27.31 -19.75
CA HIS A 347 15.72 26.39 -19.68
C HIS A 347 16.45 26.47 -18.32
N GLN A 348 16.55 27.67 -17.73
CA GLN A 348 17.17 27.88 -16.43
C GLN A 348 16.30 27.31 -15.30
N ILE A 349 14.98 27.48 -15.41
CA ILE A 349 14.03 26.90 -14.45
C ILE A 349 14.15 25.38 -14.45
N TYR A 350 14.12 24.77 -15.63
CA TYR A 350 14.15 23.31 -15.77
C TYR A 350 15.54 22.69 -15.54
N SER A 351 16.60 23.50 -15.46
CA SER A 351 17.90 23.05 -14.96
C SER A 351 18.01 23.09 -13.43
N GLY A 352 16.96 23.56 -12.73
CA GLY A 352 16.93 23.69 -11.28
C GLY A 352 17.60 24.95 -10.74
N SER A 353 18.12 25.81 -11.62
CA SER A 353 18.80 27.05 -11.23
C SER A 353 17.82 28.06 -10.63
N LEU A 354 18.30 28.83 -9.64
CA LEU A 354 17.57 29.97 -9.10
C LEU A 354 17.47 31.05 -10.19
N LEU A 355 16.27 31.60 -10.41
CA LEU A 355 16.08 32.70 -11.36
C LEU A 355 16.56 34.04 -10.80
N SER A 356 16.08 34.37 -9.61
CA SER A 356 16.52 35.52 -8.81
C SER A 356 16.12 35.30 -7.35
N VAL A 357 16.76 36.00 -6.42
CA VAL A 357 16.40 35.91 -5.00
C VAL A 357 14.95 36.34 -4.76
N GLU A 358 14.48 37.37 -5.46
CA GLU A 358 13.11 37.87 -5.36
C GLU A 358 12.09 36.82 -5.82
N ASN A 359 12.36 36.13 -6.94
CA ASN A 359 11.50 35.08 -7.46
C ASN A 359 11.39 33.92 -6.46
N GLU A 360 12.52 33.48 -5.91
CA GLU A 360 12.55 32.39 -4.93
C GLU A 360 11.84 32.77 -3.62
N LEU A 361 12.04 34.00 -3.14
CA LEU A 361 11.32 34.51 -1.97
C LEU A 361 9.80 34.57 -2.22
N GLU A 362 9.37 34.94 -3.42
CA GLU A 362 7.95 34.98 -3.77
C GLU A 362 7.30 33.58 -3.76
N ILE A 363 7.92 32.59 -4.42
CA ILE A 363 7.38 31.23 -4.48
C ILE A 363 7.38 30.56 -3.10
N LEU A 364 8.41 30.77 -2.27
CA LEU A 364 8.50 30.17 -0.94
C LEU A 364 7.48 30.81 0.01
N LYS A 365 7.29 32.13 -0.04
CA LYS A 365 6.24 32.82 0.72
C LYS A 365 4.85 32.36 0.28
N TRP A 366 4.65 32.15 -1.02
CA TRP A 366 3.41 31.58 -1.56
C TRP A 366 3.14 30.18 -1.02
N LEU A 367 4.14 29.28 -1.04
CA LEU A 367 4.02 27.92 -0.48
C LEU A 367 3.67 27.94 1.01
N VAL A 368 4.35 28.78 1.80
CA VAL A 368 4.04 28.97 3.22
C VAL A 368 2.59 29.42 3.42
N LYS A 369 2.15 30.41 2.64
CA LYS A 369 0.77 30.92 2.71
C LYS A 369 -0.22 29.82 2.35
N LYS A 370 -0.01 29.12 1.23
CA LYS A 370 -0.92 28.10 0.72
C LYS A 370 -1.05 26.91 1.68
N CYS A 371 0.07 26.40 2.21
CA CYS A 371 0.02 25.32 3.20
C CYS A 371 -0.72 25.73 4.48
N LYS A 372 -0.55 26.99 4.95
CA LYS A 372 -1.30 27.51 6.10
C LYS A 372 -2.80 27.61 5.82
N GLU A 373 -3.18 28.11 4.65
CA GLU A 373 -4.58 28.20 4.24
C GLU A 373 -5.23 26.80 4.16
N THR A 374 -4.54 25.83 3.56
CA THR A 374 -4.99 24.44 3.53
C THR A 374 -5.16 23.86 4.93
N LEU A 375 -4.19 24.05 5.83
CA LEU A 375 -4.31 23.61 7.23
C LEU A 375 -5.49 24.25 7.97
N GLN A 376 -5.76 25.53 7.72
CA GLN A 376 -6.87 26.27 8.35
C GLN A 376 -8.26 25.85 7.86
N GLN A 377 -8.34 25.29 6.66
CA GLN A 377 -9.59 24.77 6.09
C GLN A 377 -9.95 23.37 6.63
N LEU A 378 -8.97 22.64 7.18
CA LEU A 378 -9.22 21.31 7.72
C LEU A 378 -9.97 21.38 9.07
N PRO A 379 -10.95 20.48 9.32
CA PRO A 379 -11.78 20.53 10.52
C PRO A 379 -11.04 20.35 11.85
N THR A 380 -9.86 19.71 11.86
CA THR A 380 -9.15 19.32 13.07
C THR A 380 -7.67 19.65 13.02
N THR A 381 -7.05 19.90 14.17
CA THR A 381 -5.60 20.16 14.28
C THR A 381 -4.80 18.87 14.43
N ILE A 382 -3.47 18.96 14.34
CA ILE A 382 -2.56 17.83 14.57
C ILE A 382 -2.66 17.35 16.02
N GLU A 383 -2.68 18.27 16.99
CA GLU A 383 -2.77 17.94 18.42
C GLU A 383 -4.10 17.25 18.75
N PHE A 384 -5.18 17.68 18.10
CA PHE A 384 -6.48 17.02 18.26
C PHE A 384 -6.43 15.57 17.76
N ASP A 385 -5.90 15.35 16.56
CA ASP A 385 -5.80 14.02 15.97
C ASP A 385 -4.86 13.09 16.73
N ASP A 386 -3.74 13.59 17.24
CA ASP A 386 -2.83 12.80 18.05
C ASP A 386 -3.49 12.31 19.34
N ASN A 387 -4.24 13.18 20.01
CA ASN A 387 -5.03 12.78 21.17
C ASN A 387 -6.13 11.77 20.81
N LEU A 388 -6.79 11.95 19.66
CA LEU A 388 -7.81 11.02 19.17
C LEU A 388 -7.21 9.63 18.86
N LEU A 389 -6.05 9.56 18.20
CA LEU A 389 -5.37 8.30 17.89
C LEU A 389 -4.99 7.52 19.14
N VAL A 390 -4.51 8.19 20.19
CA VAL A 390 -4.22 7.57 21.49
C VAL A 390 -5.49 6.94 22.08
N LEU A 391 -6.63 7.63 22.02
CA LEU A 391 -7.91 7.12 22.52
C LEU A 391 -8.43 5.94 21.67
N LEU A 392 -8.30 6.01 20.34
CA LEU A 392 -8.68 4.92 19.43
C LEU A 392 -7.86 3.66 19.72
N CYS A 393 -6.55 3.79 19.89
CA CYS A 393 -5.66 2.69 20.24
C CYS A 393 -6.03 2.06 21.61
N LYS A 394 -6.31 2.88 22.63
CA LYS A 394 -6.76 2.40 23.96
C LYS A 394 -8.06 1.60 23.88
N LEU A 395 -9.03 2.06 23.07
CA LEU A 395 -10.31 1.37 22.88
C LEU A 395 -10.16 0.05 22.10
N GLN A 396 -9.32 0.02 21.06
CA GLN A 396 -9.03 -1.20 20.31
C GLN A 396 -8.38 -2.26 21.22
N ASN A 397 -7.47 -1.84 22.10
CA ASN A 397 -6.78 -2.70 23.07
C ASN A 397 -7.63 -3.07 24.31
N ARG A 398 -8.93 -2.75 24.31
CA ARG A 398 -9.90 -3.12 25.35
C ARG A 398 -9.50 -2.71 26.78
N THR A 399 -8.72 -1.65 26.91
CA THR A 399 -8.53 -0.99 28.22
C THR A 399 -9.81 -0.20 28.54
N SER A 400 -10.23 -0.19 29.81
CA SER A 400 -11.44 0.50 30.28
C SER A 400 -11.30 2.02 30.13
N CYS A 401 -11.44 2.54 28.91
CA CYS A 401 -11.01 3.89 28.54
C CYS A 401 -12.17 4.90 28.39
N ILE A 402 -13.43 4.43 28.38
CA ILE A 402 -14.59 5.32 28.13
C ILE A 402 -14.69 6.41 29.22
N THR A 403 -14.35 6.08 30.47
CA THR A 403 -14.43 7.00 31.62
C THR A 403 -13.32 8.06 31.66
N GLU A 404 -12.22 7.88 30.91
CA GLU A 404 -11.07 8.81 30.88
C GLU A 404 -11.06 9.69 29.62
N MET A 405 -12.07 9.60 28.75
CA MET A 405 -12.09 10.37 27.51
C MET A 405 -12.23 11.87 27.79
N ASN A 406 -11.39 12.67 27.14
CA ASN A 406 -11.57 14.12 27.09
C ASN A 406 -12.97 14.40 26.52
N ARG A 407 -13.79 15.09 27.32
CA ARG A 407 -15.19 15.42 26.98
C ARG A 407 -15.31 16.08 25.61
N SER A 408 -14.36 16.92 25.23
CA SER A 408 -14.34 17.58 23.92
C SER A 408 -14.20 16.60 22.76
N ILE A 409 -13.27 15.64 22.85
CA ILE A 409 -13.06 14.63 21.81
C ILE A 409 -14.26 13.69 21.75
N PHE A 410 -14.81 13.32 22.92
CA PHE A 410 -15.99 12.48 22.98
C PHE A 410 -17.18 13.11 22.26
N GLU A 411 -17.48 14.38 22.55
CA GLU A 411 -18.62 15.09 21.96
C GLU A 411 -18.45 15.32 20.45
N GLN A 412 -17.23 15.62 19.98
CA GLN A 412 -16.96 15.94 18.56
C GLN A 412 -16.81 14.72 17.66
N GLU A 413 -16.28 13.60 18.14
CA GLU A 413 -15.85 12.47 17.29
C GLU A 413 -16.54 11.15 17.70
N PHE A 414 -16.43 10.74 18.97
CA PHE A 414 -17.01 9.45 19.41
C PHE A 414 -18.54 9.45 19.46
N ALA A 415 -19.18 10.53 19.89
CA ALA A 415 -20.64 10.60 19.94
C ALA A 415 -21.26 10.53 18.53
N PRO A 416 -20.76 11.25 17.51
CA PRO A 416 -21.15 11.03 16.12
C PRO A 416 -20.88 9.61 15.62
N PHE A 417 -19.72 9.03 15.92
CA PHE A 417 -19.37 7.65 15.56
C PHE A 417 -20.40 6.64 16.10
N PHE A 418 -20.70 6.69 17.40
CA PHE A 418 -21.67 5.78 18.02
C PHE A 418 -23.09 6.00 17.49
N ARG A 419 -23.47 7.26 17.23
CA ARG A 419 -24.76 7.60 16.61
C ARG A 419 -24.87 7.01 15.21
N PHE A 420 -23.84 7.14 14.39
CA PHE A 420 -23.79 6.59 13.04
C PHE A 420 -24.02 5.07 13.02
N HIS A 421 -23.45 4.36 14.01
CA HIS A 421 -23.65 2.91 14.13
C HIS A 421 -24.92 2.50 14.90
N GLY A 422 -25.72 3.46 15.38
CA GLY A 422 -26.90 3.17 16.21
C GLY A 422 -26.53 2.50 17.55
N PHE A 423 -25.30 2.70 18.04
CA PHE A 423 -24.83 2.11 19.28
C PHE A 423 -25.04 3.09 20.43
N LYS A 424 -25.71 2.65 21.49
CA LYS A 424 -25.83 3.42 22.73
C LYS A 424 -24.75 2.95 23.69
N LEU A 425 -23.85 3.86 24.03
CA LEU A 425 -22.78 3.58 24.98
C LEU A 425 -23.38 3.50 26.38
N ASP A 426 -23.39 2.30 26.96
CA ASP A 426 -23.74 2.11 28.35
C ASP A 426 -22.45 2.11 29.19
N CYS A 427 -22.11 3.26 29.77
CA CYS A 427 -20.91 3.45 30.58
C CYS A 427 -20.94 2.67 31.90
N SER A 428 -22.06 2.01 32.25
CA SER A 428 -22.22 1.25 33.49
C SER A 428 -21.73 -0.20 33.41
N ILE A 429 -21.49 -0.73 32.20
CA ILE A 429 -21.09 -2.11 31.97
C ILE A 429 -19.76 -2.12 31.22
N HIS A 430 -18.78 -2.91 31.68
CA HIS A 430 -17.55 -3.27 30.97
C HIS A 430 -17.84 -4.12 29.70
N SER A 431 -18.79 -3.69 28.88
CA SER A 431 -19.26 -4.40 27.72
C SER A 431 -18.24 -4.28 26.60
N LYS A 432 -17.75 -5.43 26.13
CA LYS A 432 -16.86 -5.50 24.98
C LYS A 432 -17.61 -4.98 23.74
N LEU A 433 -17.01 -4.06 23.01
CA LEU A 433 -17.57 -3.57 21.76
C LEU A 433 -17.80 -4.73 20.77
N PRO A 434 -18.95 -4.77 20.07
CA PRO A 434 -19.19 -5.72 18.98
C PRO A 434 -18.05 -5.71 17.96
N VAL A 435 -17.73 -6.89 17.40
CA VAL A 435 -16.66 -7.04 16.38
C VAL A 435 -16.85 -6.09 15.19
N ARG A 436 -18.10 -5.83 14.79
CA ARG A 436 -18.41 -4.86 13.72
C ARG A 436 -17.95 -3.45 14.07
N LEU A 437 -18.13 -3.01 15.31
CA LEU A 437 -17.66 -1.69 15.77
C LEU A 437 -16.14 -1.65 15.90
N LEU A 438 -15.50 -2.71 16.39
CA LEU A 438 -14.04 -2.78 16.46
C LEU A 438 -13.39 -2.65 15.07
N ARG A 439 -13.92 -3.36 14.07
CA ARG A 439 -13.47 -3.22 12.67
C ARG A 439 -13.71 -1.84 12.09
N SER A 440 -14.70 -1.11 12.61
CA SER A 440 -15.03 0.24 12.18
C SER A 440 -14.14 1.29 12.84
N LEU A 441 -13.85 1.11 14.13
CA LEU A 441 -12.83 1.87 14.86
C LEU A 441 -11.45 1.71 14.22
N GLU A 442 -11.12 0.53 13.70
CA GLU A 442 -9.87 0.28 12.97
C GLU A 442 -9.76 1.13 11.69
N ARG A 443 -10.78 1.08 10.83
CA ARG A 443 -10.80 1.91 9.60
C ARG A 443 -10.84 3.40 9.91
N TRP A 444 -11.59 3.80 10.94
CA TRP A 444 -11.59 5.19 11.39
C TRP A 444 -10.20 5.61 11.90
N GLY A 445 -9.51 4.77 12.67
CA GLY A 445 -8.13 5.01 13.08
C GLY A 445 -7.17 5.22 11.90
N LEU A 446 -7.29 4.43 10.84
CA LEU A 446 -6.52 4.61 9.61
C LEU A 446 -6.82 5.96 8.95
N ALA A 447 -8.10 6.36 8.86
CA ALA A 447 -8.48 7.67 8.32
C ALA A 447 -7.85 8.83 9.12
N VAL A 448 -7.94 8.77 10.45
CA VAL A 448 -7.36 9.78 11.37
C VAL A 448 -5.83 9.82 11.24
N GLN A 449 -5.19 8.66 11.18
CA GLN A 449 -3.74 8.57 11.03
C GLN A 449 -3.27 9.18 9.71
N TRP A 450 -3.96 8.87 8.61
CA TRP A 450 -3.66 9.43 7.29
C TRP A 450 -3.78 10.96 7.28
N ARG A 451 -4.91 11.53 7.78
CA ARG A 451 -5.10 12.99 7.81
C ARG A 451 -4.11 13.70 8.75
N CYS A 452 -3.70 13.05 9.84
CA CYS A 452 -2.68 13.59 10.74
C CYS A 452 -1.32 13.68 10.02
N ASN A 453 -0.92 12.63 9.29
CA ASN A 453 0.29 12.61 8.49
C ASN A 453 0.27 13.65 7.35
N TYR A 454 -0.88 13.84 6.69
CA TYR A 454 -1.09 14.92 5.73
C TYR A 454 -0.75 16.29 6.35
N LYS A 455 -1.35 16.61 7.51
CA LYS A 455 -1.13 17.88 8.22
C LYS A 455 0.31 18.08 8.69
N ARG A 456 0.96 17.02 9.17
CA ARG A 456 2.38 17.06 9.58
C ARG A 456 3.28 17.40 8.40
N THR A 457 3.03 16.83 7.24
CA THR A 457 3.83 17.10 6.03
C THR A 457 3.68 18.54 5.57
N LEU A 458 2.46 19.11 5.60
CA LEU A 458 2.25 20.54 5.33
C LEU A 458 2.99 21.44 6.33
N THR A 459 2.96 21.06 7.62
CA THR A 459 3.71 21.79 8.67
C THR A 459 5.22 21.74 8.42
N LYS A 460 5.77 20.58 8.04
CA LYS A 460 7.19 20.44 7.65
C LYS A 460 7.53 21.35 6.45
N CYS A 461 6.66 21.41 5.44
CA CYS A 461 6.84 22.30 4.29
C CYS A 461 6.87 23.78 4.71
N ILE A 462 6.00 24.21 5.61
CA ILE A 462 6.01 25.57 6.16
C ILE A 462 7.34 25.87 6.86
N VAL A 463 7.84 24.96 7.69
CA VAL A 463 9.11 25.12 8.41
C VAL A 463 10.28 25.21 7.41
N HIS A 464 10.34 24.28 6.46
CA HIS A 464 11.37 24.24 5.43
C HIS A 464 11.41 25.53 4.61
N CYS A 465 10.26 25.96 4.05
CA CYS A 465 10.19 27.16 3.24
C CYS A 465 10.53 28.43 4.04
N LYS A 466 10.16 28.51 5.32
CA LYS A 466 10.52 29.65 6.20
C LYS A 466 12.03 29.72 6.46
N SER A 467 12.70 28.58 6.64
CA SER A 467 14.16 28.53 6.81
C SER A 467 14.84 29.11 5.57
N LEU A 468 14.46 28.63 4.38
CA LEU A 468 15.01 29.11 3.12
C LEU A 468 14.73 30.60 2.88
N VAL A 469 13.54 31.09 3.23
CA VAL A 469 13.23 32.53 3.17
C VAL A 469 14.16 33.34 4.05
N HIS A 470 14.45 32.87 5.27
CA HIS A 470 15.36 33.56 6.18
C HIS A 470 16.79 33.59 5.63
N GLU A 471 17.30 32.44 5.16
CA GLU A 471 18.64 32.30 4.58
C GLU A 471 18.83 33.19 3.35
N LEU A 472 17.88 33.18 2.41
CA LEU A 472 17.94 34.02 1.21
C LEU A 472 17.84 35.52 1.52
N SER A 473 17.04 35.90 2.52
CA SER A 473 16.93 37.30 2.95
C SER A 473 18.23 37.81 3.58
N LEU A 474 18.99 36.95 4.25
CA LEU A 474 20.31 37.31 4.79
C LEU A 474 21.34 37.52 3.67
N GLN A 475 21.33 36.66 2.65
CA GLN A 475 22.22 36.79 1.49
C GLN A 475 21.96 38.09 0.70
N GLN A 476 20.69 38.49 0.58
CA GLN A 476 20.31 39.75 -0.09
C GLN A 476 20.76 40.99 0.66
N ASN A 477 20.89 40.94 1.99
CA ASN A 477 21.37 42.05 2.82
C ASN A 477 22.91 42.14 2.86
N GLN A 478 23.62 41.14 2.34
CA GLN A 478 25.09 41.09 2.28
C GLN A 478 25.66 41.44 0.89
N GLN A 479 24.81 41.54 -0.13
CA GLN A 479 25.11 42.03 -1.48
C GLN A 479 24.67 43.47 -1.64
#